data_AF-A0A699YZW8-F1
#
_entry.id   AF-A0A699YZW8-F1
#
_cell.length_a   1.000
_cell.length_b   1.000
_cell.length_c   1.000
_cell.angle_alpha   90.00
_cell.angle_beta   90.00
_cell.angle_gamma   90.00
#
_symmetry.space_group_name_H-M   'P 1'
#
loop_
_entity.id
_entity.type
_entity.pdbx_description
1 polymer ?
#
loop_
_entity_poly.entity_id
_entity_poly.type
_entity_poly.pdbx_seq_one_letter_code
_entity_poly.pdbx_strand_id
1 'polypeptide(L)'
;MKRAEWHGLEITELEKSQNPNEAFINAQYTDNVDKAKGRQSRSERAHFVREPKTQAWQYMGSEMIQPGLTPFGTLSLPSLKL
;
A
#
# COMPACT_ATOMS: atom_id res chain seq x y z
N MET A 1 16.05 -11.38 -15.97
CA MET A 1 15.45 -10.39 -15.04
C MET A 1 16.04 -10.63 -13.66
N LYS A 2 16.63 -9.61 -13.03
CA LYS A 2 17.14 -9.73 -11.64
C LYS A 2 15.93 -9.66 -10.69
N ARG A 3 15.79 -10.64 -9.80
CA ARG A 3 14.76 -10.64 -8.76
C ARG A 3 15.06 -9.50 -7.78
N ALA A 4 14.03 -8.76 -7.38
CA ALA A 4 14.14 -7.81 -6.27
C ALA A 4 14.55 -8.59 -5.00
N GLU A 5 15.58 -8.12 -4.30
CA GLU A 5 15.92 -8.63 -2.97
C GLU A 5 15.00 -7.98 -1.95
N TRP A 6 14.17 -8.78 -1.28
CA TRP A 6 13.22 -8.32 -0.26
C TRP A 6 13.90 -8.31 1.11
N HIS A 7 13.85 -7.16 1.80
CA HIS A 7 14.53 -6.96 3.08
C HIS A 7 13.58 -6.82 4.28
N GLY A 8 12.29 -6.62 4.02
CA GLY A 8 11.28 -6.51 5.07
C GLY A 8 9.92 -6.10 4.53
N LEU A 9 8.89 -6.46 5.29
CA LEU A 9 7.50 -6.09 5.08
C LEU A 9 6.91 -5.69 6.42
N GLU A 10 6.28 -4.53 6.47
CA GLU A 10 5.54 -4.02 7.61
C GLU A 10 4.12 -3.71 7.15
N ILE A 11 3.13 -4.32 7.81
CA ILE A 11 1.73 -3.95 7.59
C ILE A 11 1.46 -2.75 8.48
N THR A 12 1.19 -1.59 7.87
CA THR A 12 0.95 -0.36 8.61
C THR A 12 -0.50 -0.21 9.01
N GLU A 13 -1.43 -0.66 8.16
CA GLU A 13 -2.86 -0.53 8.40
C GLU A 13 -3.67 -1.60 7.68
N LEU A 14 -4.72 -2.07 8.35
CA LEU A 14 -5.78 -2.86 7.75
C LEU A 14 -7.05 -2.01 7.71
N GLU A 15 -7.41 -1.53 6.53
CA GLU A 15 -8.60 -0.72 6.33
C GLU A 15 -9.82 -1.63 6.17
N LYS A 16 -10.84 -1.40 7.00
CA LYS A 16 -12.14 -2.06 6.85
C LYS A 16 -12.94 -1.38 5.75
N SER A 17 -13.23 -2.11 4.67
CA SER A 17 -14.21 -1.65 3.67
C SER A 17 -15.62 -1.68 4.26
N GLN A 18 -16.51 -0.83 3.73
CA GLN A 18 -17.95 -0.93 4.02
C GLN A 18 -18.55 -2.21 3.44
N ASN A 19 -17.93 -2.77 2.39
CA ASN A 19 -18.26 -4.07 1.85
C ASN A 19 -17.53 -5.16 2.66
N PRO A 20 -18.24 -6.08 3.36
CA PRO A 20 -17.60 -7.13 4.15
C PRO A 20 -16.82 -8.15 3.30
N ASN A 21 -16.99 -8.11 1.98
CA ASN A 21 -16.22 -8.90 1.02
C ASN A 21 -15.05 -8.14 0.42
N GLU A 22 -14.70 -6.96 0.93
CA GLU A 22 -13.53 -6.20 0.49
C GLU A 22 -12.66 -5.82 1.68
N ALA A 23 -11.35 -5.79 1.46
CA ALA A 23 -10.38 -5.33 2.43
C ALA A 23 -9.23 -4.62 1.71
N PHE A 24 -8.66 -3.62 2.38
CA PHE A 24 -7.45 -2.97 1.92
C PHE A 24 -6.36 -3.09 2.97
N ILE A 25 -5.14 -3.36 2.54
CA ILE A 25 -3.96 -3.46 3.40
C ILE A 25 -2.95 -2.43 2.93
N ASN A 26 -2.59 -1.51 3.81
CA ASN A 26 -1.46 -0.63 3.61
C ASN A 26 -0.22 -1.34 4.15
N ALA A 27 0.79 -1.48 3.31
CA ALA A 27 2.04 -2.11 3.68
C ALA A 27 3.22 -1.27 3.21
N GLN A 28 4.23 -1.19 4.06
CA GLN A 28 5.53 -0.67 3.69
C GLN A 28 6.49 -1.85 3.52
N TYR A 29 7.20 -1.89 2.40
CA TYR A 29 8.22 -2.90 2.18
C TYR A 29 9.50 -2.27 1.72
N THR A 30 10.61 -2.98 1.96
CA THR A 30 11.90 -2.51 1.52
C THR A 30 12.52 -3.50 0.56
N ASP A 31 12.85 -3.02 -0.64
CA ASP A 31 13.45 -3.80 -1.70
C ASP A 31 14.76 -3.19 -2.22
N ASN A 32 15.50 -3.97 -2.99
CA ASN A 32 16.66 -3.52 -3.74
C ASN A 32 16.49 -3.87 -5.22
N VAL A 33 15.49 -3.26 -5.86
CA VAL A 33 15.17 -3.50 -7.29
C VAL A 33 16.26 -2.94 -8.22
N ASP A 34 16.83 -1.79 -7.85
CA ASP A 34 17.84 -1.10 -8.64
C ASP A 34 19.13 -0.98 -7.81
N LYS A 35 20.12 -1.83 -8.13
CA LYS A 35 21.43 -1.83 -7.46
C LYS A 35 22.11 -0.45 -7.47
N ALA A 36 21.77 0.43 -8.42
CA ALA A 36 22.31 1.79 -8.47
C ALA A 36 21.61 2.75 -7.50
N LYS A 37 20.34 2.49 -7.14
CA LYS A 37 19.56 3.32 -6.21
C LYS A 37 19.59 2.79 -4.77
N GLY A 38 20.07 1.57 -4.58
CA GLY A 38 20.18 0.95 -3.26
C GLY A 38 18.82 0.58 -2.67
N ARG A 39 18.80 0.42 -1.35
CA ARG A 39 17.63 -0.02 -0.59
C ARG A 39 16.51 1.03 -0.66
N GLN A 40 15.36 0.69 -1.25
CA GLN A 40 14.21 1.57 -1.38
C GLN A 40 13.08 1.12 -0.48
N SER A 41 12.55 2.05 0.33
CA SER A 41 11.29 1.85 1.05
C SER A 41 10.13 2.27 0.16
N ARG A 42 9.14 1.38 0.01
CA ARG A 42 7.95 1.58 -0.81
C ARG A 42 6.72 1.33 0.04
N SER A 43 5.71 2.17 -0.14
CA SER A 43 4.41 1.99 0.49
C SER A 43 3.39 1.62 -0.59
N GLU A 44 2.60 0.59 -0.34
CA GLU A 44 1.56 0.12 -1.25
C GLU A 44 0.25 -0.11 -0.50
N ARG A 45 -0.85 0.13 -1.20
CA ARG A 45 -2.20 -0.23 -0.78
C ARG A 45 -2.67 -1.40 -1.64
N ALA A 46 -2.81 -2.56 -1.02
CA ALA A 46 -3.26 -3.78 -1.67
C ALA A 46 -4.77 -3.97 -1.47
N HIS A 47 -5.47 -4.31 -2.54
CA HIS A 47 -6.91 -4.57 -2.54
C HIS A 47 -7.20 -6.07 -2.60
N PHE A 48 -8.08 -6.53 -1.72
CA PHE A 48 -8.52 -7.92 -1.64
C PHE A 48 -10.04 -8.01 -1.70
N VAL A 49 -10.54 -9.01 -2.42
CA VAL A 49 -11.97 -9.36 -2.47
C VAL A 49 -12.15 -10.78 -1.92
N ARG A 50 -13.13 -10.96 -1.05
CA ARG A 50 -13.48 -12.25 -0.48
C ARG A 50 -14.44 -12.98 -1.42
N GLU A 51 -14.06 -14.17 -1.82
CA GLU A 51 -14.91 -15.07 -2.58
C GLU A 51 -16.00 -15.65 -1.67
N PRO A 52 -17.31 -15.42 -1.92
CA PRO A 52 -18.36 -15.79 -0.97
C PRO A 52 -18.51 -17.30 -0.72
N LYS A 53 -18.18 -18.13 -1.72
CA LYS A 53 -18.36 -19.59 -1.66
C LYS A 53 -17.26 -20.28 -0.86
N THR A 54 -16.03 -19.86 -1.04
CA THR A 54 -14.83 -20.47 -0.43
C THR A 54 -14.37 -19.70 0.80
N GLN A 55 -14.89 -18.49 1.00
CA GLN A 55 -14.45 -17.52 1.99
C GLN A 55 -12.98 -17.09 1.86
N ALA A 56 -12.32 -17.44 0.75
CA ALA A 56 -10.93 -17.10 0.48
C ALA A 56 -10.80 -15.63 0.04
N TRP A 57 -9.69 -14.99 0.43
CA TRP A 57 -9.34 -13.65 -0.05
C TRP A 57 -8.54 -13.75 -1.35
N GLN A 58 -9.00 -13.05 -2.38
CA GLN A 58 -8.35 -12.94 -3.68
C GLN A 58 -7.70 -11.56 -3.80
N TYR A 59 -6.45 -11.54 -4.25
CA TYR A 59 -5.70 -10.31 -4.49
C TYR A 59 -6.13 -9.70 -5.83
N MET A 60 -6.58 -8.44 -5.79
CA MET A 60 -7.08 -7.72 -6.96
C MET A 60 -6.05 -6.76 -7.56
N GLY A 61 -4.97 -6.47 -6.84
CA GLY A 61 -3.93 -5.53 -7.26
C GLY A 61 -3.48 -4.63 -6.12
N SER A 62 -2.45 -3.84 -6.39
CA SER A 62 -1.92 -2.83 -5.48
C SER A 62 -1.60 -1.54 -6.22
N GLU A 63 -1.65 -0.45 -5.47
CA GLU A 63 -1.23 0.88 -5.93
C GLU A 63 -0.13 1.42 -5.01
N MET A 64 0.85 2.12 -5.59
CA MET A 64 1.90 2.78 -4.80
C MET A 64 1.32 3.99 -4.07
N ILE A 65 1.50 4.04 -2.76
CA ILE A 65 1.18 5.19 -1.92
C ILE A 65 2.36 6.16 -2.04
N GLN A 66 2.14 7.34 -2.62
CA GLN A 66 3.18 8.35 -2.74
C GLN A 66 3.58 8.88 -1.35
N PRO A 67 4.88 8.99 -1.03
CA PRO A 67 5.31 9.59 0.21
C PRO A 67 4.86 11.05 0.29
N GLY A 68 4.08 11.39 1.33
CA GLY A 68 3.54 12.74 1.55
C GLY A 68 2.07 12.92 1.16
N LEU A 69 1.44 11.93 0.51
CA LEU A 69 -0.01 11.85 0.35
C LEU A 69 -0.52 10.82 1.37
N THR A 70 -1.04 11.29 2.49
CA THR A 70 -1.83 10.41 3.35
C THR A 70 -3.04 9.91 2.55
N PRO A 71 -3.48 8.66 2.73
CA PRO A 71 -4.67 8.11 2.02
C PRO A 71 -5.95 8.90 2.32
N PHE A 72 -5.93 9.68 3.40
CA PHE A 72 -6.85 10.77 3.63
C PHE A 72 -6.32 12.02 2.96
N GLY A 73 -7.08 12.58 2.01
CA GLY A 73 -6.83 13.92 1.51
C GLY A 73 -6.82 14.92 2.67
N THR A 74 -5.63 15.21 3.20
CA THR A 74 -5.38 16.54 3.73
C THR A 74 -5.33 17.44 2.50
N LEU A 75 -6.44 18.14 2.27
CA LEU A 75 -6.37 19.48 1.72
C LEU A 75 -5.31 20.21 2.53
N SER A 76 -4.10 20.30 1.99
CA SER A 76 -3.21 21.41 2.31
C SER A 76 -3.98 22.65 1.88
N LEU A 77 -4.77 23.23 2.79
CA LEU A 77 -5.22 24.60 2.66
C LEU A 77 -3.95 25.42 2.42
N PRO A 78 -3.83 26.16 1.31
CA PRO A 78 -2.73 27.11 1.18
C PRO A 78 -2.80 28.02 2.40
N SER A 79 -1.69 28.14 3.11
CA SER A 79 -1.56 28.97 4.30
C SER A 79 -2.21 30.33 4.03
N LEU A 80 -3.34 30.60 4.72
CA LEU A 80 -3.94 31.91 4.71
C LEU A 80 -2.91 32.83 5.37
N LYS A 81 -2.23 33.66 4.57
CA LYS A 81 -1.37 34.72 5.08
C LYS A 81 -2.29 35.71 5.81
N LEU A 82 -2.08 35.81 7.11
CA LEU A 82 -2.54 36.94 7.94
C LEU A 82 -1.94 38.25 7.43
#